data_AF-A0A838NG76-F1
#
_entry.id   AF-A0A838NG76-F1
#
_cell.length_a   1.000
_cell.length_b   1.000
_cell.length_c   1.000
_cell.angle_alpha   90.00
_cell.angle_beta   90.00
_cell.angle_gamma   90.00
#
_symmetry.space_group_name_H-M   'P 1'
#
loop_
_entity.id
_entity.type
_entity.pdbx_description
1 polymer ?
#
loop_
_entity_poly.entity_id
_entity_poly.type
_entity_poly.pdbx_seq_one_letter_code
_entity_poly.pdbx_strand_id
1 'polypeptide(L)'
;MRAQHRRLAHEERRAVAVVSDTSADLPDPVLDRHHISLVPLQVVFGDETFRDRVELKPNQFYRRLRGHPGPAHHFAAHAAGLRTGAPRCPRAWIAGMLDVKRILSLDATGRVIPVDRVRGKDSLVPRVLGLLEQRVTPRPTMVRFGVAHAEAPEMAERVRNALVAAYQPGECFVTLGTGVLATHVGPGAWAVFYQVEDGPAGGSGRRDQGTTQ
;
A
#
# COMPACT_ATOMS: atom_id res chain seq x y z
N MET A 1 10.06 17.47 -11.97
CA MET A 1 9.36 17.52 -13.28
C MET A 1 10.23 17.95 -14.46
N ARG A 2 10.88 19.13 -14.47
CA ARG A 2 11.70 19.55 -15.65
C ARG A 2 12.92 18.65 -15.94
N ALA A 3 13.50 18.00 -14.94
CA ALA A 3 14.58 17.02 -15.13
C ALA A 3 14.06 15.65 -15.62
N GLN A 4 12.85 15.26 -15.20
CA GLN A 4 12.22 13.97 -15.55
C GLN A 4 11.60 14.01 -16.95
N HIS A 5 11.00 15.14 -17.34
CA HIS A 5 10.64 15.41 -18.75
C HIS A 5 11.87 15.46 -19.66
N ARG A 6 13.04 15.85 -19.15
CA ARG A 6 14.28 15.87 -19.94
C ARG A 6 14.86 14.47 -20.18
N ARG A 7 14.60 13.49 -19.30
CA ARG A 7 14.96 12.08 -19.53
C ARG A 7 14.14 11.45 -20.66
N LEU A 8 12.86 11.80 -20.77
CA LEU A 8 12.01 11.39 -21.91
C LEU A 8 12.51 11.94 -23.27
N ALA A 9 13.35 12.98 -23.26
CA ALA A 9 13.89 13.58 -24.48
C ALA A 9 15.23 12.97 -24.94
N HIS A 10 15.90 12.16 -24.11
CA HIS A 10 17.24 11.63 -24.39
C HIS A 10 17.41 10.12 -24.24
N GLU A 11 16.37 9.38 -23.88
CA GLU A 11 16.39 7.91 -23.84
C GLU A 11 15.66 7.34 -25.07
N GLU A 12 16.19 6.26 -25.64
CA GLU A 12 15.64 5.53 -26.80
C GLU A 12 14.10 5.47 -26.73
N ARG A 13 13.43 5.99 -27.76
CA ARG A 13 11.96 5.99 -27.83
C ARG A 13 11.44 4.57 -27.76
N ARG A 14 11.04 4.13 -26.56
CA ARG A 14 10.23 2.91 -26.40
C ARG A 14 8.85 3.18 -26.97
N ALA A 15 8.33 2.23 -27.76
CA ALA A 15 6.99 2.33 -28.34
C ALA A 15 5.87 2.36 -27.28
N VAL A 16 6.16 1.89 -26.06
CA VAL A 16 5.25 1.84 -24.91
C VAL A 16 5.97 2.37 -23.67
N ALA A 17 5.27 3.21 -22.91
CA ALA A 17 5.73 3.73 -21.61
C ALA A 17 4.75 3.31 -20.51
N VAL A 18 5.28 2.95 -19.34
CA VAL A 18 4.47 2.65 -18.14
C VAL A 18 4.47 3.88 -17.24
N VAL A 19 3.28 4.31 -16.86
CA VAL A 19 3.06 5.47 -16.00
C VAL A 19 2.23 5.01 -14.80
N SER A 20 2.57 5.50 -13.62
CA SER A 20 1.80 5.31 -12.39
C SER A 20 1.73 6.63 -11.63
N ASP A 21 0.92 6.69 -10.57
CA ASP A 21 0.86 7.84 -9.67
C ASP A 21 1.45 7.50 -8.30
N THR A 22 1.63 8.51 -7.45
CA THR A 22 2.30 8.31 -6.16
C THR A 22 1.48 7.52 -5.13
N SER A 23 0.17 7.35 -5.33
CA SER A 23 -0.65 6.51 -4.44
C SER A 23 -0.36 5.02 -4.57
N ALA A 24 0.31 4.59 -5.66
CA ALA A 24 0.74 3.20 -5.84
C ALA A 24 1.84 2.76 -4.87
N ASP A 25 2.46 3.70 -4.16
CA ASP A 25 3.46 3.47 -3.13
C ASP A 25 4.69 2.62 -3.55
N LEU A 26 4.95 2.56 -4.85
CA LEU A 26 6.08 1.81 -5.43
C LEU A 26 7.43 2.30 -4.88
N PRO A 27 8.32 1.41 -4.41
CA PRO A 27 9.67 1.77 -3.99
C PRO A 27 10.51 2.33 -5.15
N ASP A 28 11.40 3.29 -4.87
CA ASP A 28 12.30 3.88 -5.87
C ASP A 28 13.09 2.83 -6.69
N PRO A 29 13.64 1.74 -6.09
CA PRO A 29 14.30 0.69 -6.86
C PRO A 29 13.42 -0.02 -7.89
N VAL A 30 12.10 -0.11 -7.65
CA VAL A 30 11.13 -0.71 -8.59
C VAL A 30 10.87 0.26 -9.74
N LEU A 31 10.69 1.54 -9.42
CA LEU A 31 10.49 2.59 -10.43
C LEU A 31 11.66 2.68 -11.39
N ASP A 32 12.88 2.68 -10.86
CA ASP A 32 14.11 2.77 -11.63
C ASP A 32 14.34 1.52 -12.48
N ARG A 33 14.20 0.32 -11.91
CA ARG A 33 14.38 -0.95 -12.62
C ARG A 33 13.44 -1.10 -13.81
N HIS A 34 12.21 -0.63 -13.69
CA HIS A 34 11.18 -0.82 -14.71
C HIS A 34 10.93 0.43 -15.57
N HIS A 35 11.71 1.50 -15.37
CA HIS A 35 11.53 2.78 -16.06
C HIS A 35 10.09 3.33 -15.94
N ILE A 36 9.47 3.17 -14.76
CA ILE A 36 8.11 3.62 -14.50
C ILE A 36 8.13 5.12 -14.23
N SER A 37 7.38 5.88 -15.03
CA SER A 37 7.21 7.31 -14.79
C SER A 37 6.14 7.55 -13.72
N LEU A 38 6.46 8.37 -12.73
CA LEU A 38 5.49 8.77 -11.70
C LEU A 38 4.85 10.12 -12.00
N VAL A 39 3.52 10.16 -11.92
CA VAL A 39 2.71 11.36 -11.85
C VAL A 39 2.46 11.70 -10.37
N PRO A 40 3.00 12.81 -9.84
CA PRO A 40 2.81 13.16 -8.45
C PRO A 40 1.38 13.64 -8.19
N LEU A 41 0.72 13.05 -7.20
CA LEU A 41 -0.54 13.56 -6.68
C LEU A 41 -0.30 14.78 -5.77
N GLN A 42 -1.36 15.54 -5.50
CA GLN A 42 -1.31 16.71 -4.64
C GLN A 42 -1.75 16.37 -3.22
N VAL A 43 -1.03 16.90 -2.23
CA VAL A 43 -1.34 16.84 -0.80
C VAL A 43 -1.56 18.26 -0.31
N VAL A 44 -2.69 18.49 0.36
CA VAL A 44 -3.11 19.81 0.83
C VAL A 44 -3.04 19.88 2.35
N PHE A 45 -2.36 20.89 2.90
CA PHE A 45 -2.32 21.22 4.33
C PHE A 45 -2.76 22.68 4.51
N GLY A 46 -3.99 22.90 4.98
CA GLY A 46 -4.57 24.24 5.05
C GLY A 46 -4.62 24.87 3.65
N ASP A 47 -4.01 26.03 3.49
CA ASP A 47 -3.93 26.75 2.21
C ASP A 47 -2.72 26.35 1.36
N GLU A 48 -1.86 25.46 1.86
CA GLU A 48 -0.66 25.02 1.15
C GLU A 48 -0.92 23.72 0.38
N THR A 49 -0.46 23.65 -0.88
CA THR A 49 -0.54 22.46 -1.72
C THR A 49 0.86 22.00 -2.13
N PHE A 50 1.12 20.70 -1.98
CA PHE A 50 2.41 20.08 -2.30
C PHE A 50 2.23 18.94 -3.28
N ARG A 51 3.17 18.77 -4.22
CA ARG A 51 3.28 17.55 -5.02
C ARG A 51 3.98 16.46 -4.21
N ASP A 52 3.30 15.35 -4.02
CA ASP A 52 3.79 14.18 -3.30
C ASP A 52 5.05 13.61 -3.95
N ARG A 53 5.99 13.17 -3.11
CA ARG A 53 7.34 12.71 -3.45
C ARG A 53 8.21 13.70 -4.24
N VAL A 54 7.71 14.87 -4.61
CA VAL A 54 8.45 15.91 -5.35
C VAL A 54 8.77 17.08 -4.43
N GLU A 55 7.73 17.73 -3.90
CA GLU A 55 7.83 18.88 -3.00
C GLU A 55 7.70 18.46 -1.53
N LEU A 56 6.96 17.37 -1.27
CA LEU A 56 6.81 16.81 0.07
C LEU A 56 7.20 15.34 0.07
N LYS A 57 8.31 15.02 0.75
CA LYS A 57 8.75 13.63 0.95
C LYS A 57 7.95 12.95 2.06
N PRO A 58 7.78 11.61 2.04
CA PRO A 58 6.99 10.91 3.06
C PRO A 58 7.38 11.22 4.51
N ASN A 59 8.68 11.26 4.83
CA ASN A 59 9.16 11.62 6.16
C ASN A 59 8.84 13.07 6.57
N GLN A 60 8.79 14.00 5.61
CA GLN A 60 8.38 15.39 5.84
C GLN A 60 6.87 15.47 6.03
N PHE A 61 6.10 14.71 5.25
CA PHE A 61 4.65 14.59 5.40
C PHE A 61 4.28 14.19 6.83
N TYR A 62 4.85 13.08 7.35
CA TYR A 62 4.50 12.62 8.69
C TYR A 62 4.92 13.58 9.80
N ARG A 63 6.07 14.26 9.63
CA ARG A 63 6.51 15.31 10.55
C ARG A 63 5.50 16.47 10.59
N ARG A 64 5.01 16.89 9.42
CA ARG A 64 4.02 17.95 9.28
C ARG A 64 2.67 17.51 9.85
N LEU A 65 2.28 16.26 9.63
CA LEU A 65 1.06 15.65 10.20
C LEU A 65 1.06 15.70 11.74
N ARG A 66 2.20 15.41 12.39
CA ARG A 66 2.35 15.56 13.85
C ARG A 66 2.27 17.01 14.33
N GLY A 67 2.74 17.96 13.51
CA GLY A 67 2.79 19.38 13.84
C GLY A 67 1.47 20.14 13.70
N HIS A 68 0.46 19.55 13.03
CA HIS A 68 -0.87 20.16 12.87
C HIS A 68 -1.96 19.33 13.57
N PRO A 69 -2.14 19.48 14.89
CA PRO A 69 -3.29 18.93 15.62
C PRO A 69 -4.51 19.85 15.42
N GLY A 70 -5.00 19.96 14.18
CA GLY A 70 -6.28 20.60 13.86
C GLY A 70 -7.26 19.57 13.33
N PRO A 71 -8.58 19.82 13.33
CA PRO A 71 -9.51 18.94 12.66
C PRO A 71 -9.28 19.16 11.17
N ALA A 72 -8.27 18.53 10.56
CA ALA A 72 -8.42 18.28 9.15
C ALA A 72 -9.72 17.49 9.02
N HIS A 73 -10.32 17.57 7.85
CA HIS A 73 -11.19 16.49 7.37
C HIS A 73 -10.31 15.23 7.21
N HIS A 74 -9.74 14.76 8.32
CA HIS A 74 -8.99 13.55 8.48
C HIS A 74 -10.04 12.46 8.36
N PHE A 75 -10.13 11.87 7.18
CA PHE A 75 -10.40 10.44 7.13
C PHE A 75 -9.24 9.77 7.87
N ALA A 76 -9.31 9.71 9.20
CA ALA A 76 -8.38 8.93 10.00
C ALA A 76 -8.83 7.48 9.95
N ALA A 77 -8.36 6.68 8.99
CA ALA A 77 -8.47 5.22 9.06
C ALA A 77 -7.32 4.62 9.87
N HIS A 78 -7.22 5.02 11.15
CA HIS A 78 -7.06 3.94 12.12
C HIS A 78 -8.18 2.97 11.80
N ALA A 79 -7.98 1.65 11.82
CA ALA A 79 -9.06 0.72 11.48
C ALA A 79 -10.25 0.85 12.47
N ALA A 80 -11.07 1.87 12.20
CA ALA A 80 -11.93 2.66 13.08
C ALA A 80 -12.91 3.44 12.18
N GLY A 81 -13.66 2.70 11.35
CA GLY A 81 -14.88 3.18 10.69
C GLY A 81 -14.69 4.31 9.68
N LEU A 82 -14.45 3.97 8.41
CA LEU A 82 -14.85 4.87 7.33
C LEU A 82 -16.39 4.93 7.30
N ARG A 83 -16.94 6.10 7.62
CA ARG A 83 -18.33 6.47 7.31
C ARG A 83 -18.37 7.02 5.88
N THR A 84 -18.87 6.24 4.94
CA THR A 84 -19.63 6.76 3.79
C THR A 84 -21.11 6.51 4.13
N GLY A 85 -21.94 7.57 4.13
CA GLY A 85 -23.28 7.66 4.79
C GLY A 85 -24.26 6.50 4.53
N ALA A 86 -25.23 6.19 5.40
CA ALA A 86 -26.13 7.02 6.25
C ALA A 86 -26.76 6.18 7.42
N PRO A 87 -27.79 6.64 8.19
CA PRO A 87 -27.94 7.83 9.04
C PRO A 87 -27.92 7.52 10.57
N ARG A 88 -27.90 8.60 11.39
CA ARG A 88 -28.09 8.72 12.86
C ARG A 88 -28.37 7.45 13.68
N CYS A 89 -27.47 7.11 14.61
CA CYS A 89 -27.80 6.28 15.78
C CYS A 89 -27.12 6.86 17.06
N PRO A 90 -27.80 6.93 18.23
CA PRO A 90 -27.45 7.85 19.32
C PRO A 90 -26.26 7.37 20.17
N ARG A 91 -25.37 8.32 20.51
CA ARG A 91 -24.43 8.51 21.65
C ARG A 91 -23.94 7.36 22.57
N ALA A 92 -24.32 6.09 22.43
CA ALA A 92 -24.06 5.02 23.43
C ALA A 92 -22.84 4.10 23.17
N TRP A 93 -22.01 4.36 22.15
CA TRP A 93 -20.91 3.44 21.75
C TRP A 93 -19.50 3.82 22.21
N ILE A 94 -19.34 4.94 22.95
CA ILE A 94 -18.02 5.56 23.19
C ILE A 94 -17.18 4.88 24.29
N ALA A 95 -17.74 4.03 25.15
CA ALA A 95 -17.03 3.55 26.34
C ALA A 95 -16.30 2.18 26.23
N GLY A 96 -16.50 1.39 25.16
CA GLY A 96 -16.00 0.00 25.08
C GLY A 96 -14.96 -0.32 23.99
N MET A 97 -14.56 0.65 23.17
CA MET A 97 -13.89 0.42 21.86
C MET A 97 -12.38 0.75 21.80
N LEU A 98 -11.71 0.99 22.93
CA LEU A 98 -10.35 1.57 22.93
C LEU A 98 -9.23 0.68 22.36
N ASP A 99 -9.43 -0.65 22.24
CA ASP A 99 -8.38 -1.57 21.74
C ASP A 99 -8.85 -2.60 20.69
N VAL A 100 -9.96 -2.32 20.01
CA VAL A 100 -10.43 -3.18 18.91
C VAL A 100 -9.92 -2.62 17.59
N LYS A 101 -9.07 -3.38 16.89
CA LYS A 101 -8.48 -3.06 15.59
C LYS A 101 -9.28 -3.76 14.48
N ARG A 102 -9.84 -2.98 13.55
CA ARG A 102 -10.54 -3.56 12.39
C ARG A 102 -9.54 -4.07 11.35
N ILE A 103 -9.94 -5.07 10.57
CA ILE A 103 -9.23 -5.52 9.37
C ILE A 103 -10.14 -5.22 8.18
N LEU A 104 -9.57 -4.51 7.21
CA LEU A 104 -10.27 -4.08 6.00
C LEU A 104 -9.66 -4.80 4.80
N SER A 105 -10.43 -4.92 3.73
CA SER A 105 -9.96 -5.43 2.45
C SER A 105 -10.63 -4.71 1.29
N LEU A 106 -10.13 -4.91 0.07
CA LEU A 106 -10.78 -4.49 -1.15
C LEU A 106 -11.63 -5.65 -1.69
N ASP A 107 -12.85 -5.34 -2.12
CA ASP A 107 -13.67 -6.26 -2.90
C ASP A 107 -13.25 -6.27 -4.38
N ALA A 108 -13.90 -7.12 -5.19
CA ALA A 108 -13.60 -7.24 -6.62
C ALA A 108 -13.85 -5.94 -7.42
N THR A 109 -14.59 -4.98 -6.86
CA THR A 109 -14.86 -3.67 -7.47
C THR A 109 -13.91 -2.58 -6.98
N GLY A 110 -12.96 -2.92 -6.09
CA GLY A 110 -12.03 -1.98 -5.49
C GLY A 110 -12.60 -1.18 -4.32
N ARG A 111 -13.73 -1.58 -3.72
CA ARG A 111 -14.29 -0.91 -2.54
C ARG A 111 -13.69 -1.45 -1.26
N VAL A 112 -13.40 -0.54 -0.32
CA VAL A 112 -12.93 -0.89 1.02
C VAL A 112 -14.09 -1.43 1.85
N ILE A 113 -13.98 -2.69 2.27
CA ILE A 113 -14.96 -3.39 3.11
C ILE A 113 -14.32 -3.88 4.41
N PRO A 114 -15.03 -3.85 5.54
CA PRO A 114 -14.58 -4.51 6.75
C PRO A 114 -14.72 -6.02 6.59
N VAL A 115 -13.63 -6.75 6.86
CA VAL A 115 -13.62 -8.22 6.80
C VAL A 115 -13.48 -8.83 8.19
N ASP A 116 -12.92 -8.10 9.15
CA ASP A 116 -12.78 -8.61 10.52
C ASP A 116 -12.49 -7.52 11.57
N ARG A 117 -12.34 -7.96 12.83
CA ARG A 117 -11.81 -7.18 13.95
C ARG A 117 -11.07 -8.08 14.94
N VAL A 118 -9.96 -7.58 15.47
CA VAL A 118 -9.22 -8.22 16.56
C VAL A 118 -9.06 -7.27 17.73
N ARG A 119 -8.86 -7.82 18.92
CA ARG A 119 -8.48 -7.04 20.10
C ARG A 119 -6.97 -7.18 20.31
N GLY A 120 -6.30 -6.07 20.61
CA GLY A 120 -4.86 -6.03 20.79
C GLY A 120 -4.08 -6.10 19.49
N LYS A 121 -2.89 -5.49 19.49
CA LYS A 121 -2.02 -5.43 18.31
C LYS A 121 -1.41 -6.78 17.98
N ASP A 122 -1.16 -7.64 18.97
CA ASP A 122 -0.48 -8.93 18.76
C ASP A 122 -1.33 -9.96 18.02
N SER A 123 -2.65 -9.82 18.09
CA SER A 123 -3.61 -10.67 17.39
C SER A 123 -3.76 -10.32 15.91
N LEU A 124 -3.25 -9.16 15.47
CA LEU A 124 -3.44 -8.70 14.08
C LEU A 124 -2.70 -9.56 13.07
N VAL A 125 -1.40 -9.81 13.29
CA VAL A 125 -0.58 -10.55 12.31
C VAL A 125 -1.10 -11.99 12.12
N PRO A 126 -1.35 -12.78 13.18
CA PRO A 126 -1.94 -14.11 13.00
C PRO A 126 -3.28 -14.08 12.29
N ARG A 127 -4.14 -13.09 12.58
CA ARG A 127 -5.45 -13.00 11.93
C ARG A 127 -5.34 -12.66 10.45
N VAL A 128 -4.46 -11.73 10.08
CA VAL A 128 -4.22 -11.36 8.67
C VAL A 128 -3.67 -12.56 7.89
N LEU A 129 -2.74 -13.34 8.46
CA LEU A 129 -2.25 -14.56 7.82
C LEU A 129 -3.38 -15.59 7.61
N GLY A 130 -4.26 -15.78 8.61
CA GLY A 130 -5.41 -16.67 8.46
C GLY A 130 -6.38 -16.24 7.36
N LEU A 131 -6.62 -14.93 7.23
CA LEU A 131 -7.45 -14.38 6.15
C LEU A 131 -6.76 -14.49 4.77
N LEU A 132 -5.44 -14.32 4.71
CA LEU A 132 -4.66 -14.53 3.49
C LEU A 132 -4.73 -15.97 3.04
N GLU A 133 -4.50 -16.93 3.95
CA GLU A 133 -4.55 -18.36 3.66
C GLU A 133 -5.88 -18.75 3.00
N GLN A 134 -7.01 -18.27 3.53
CA GLN A 134 -8.33 -18.51 2.96
C GLN A 134 -8.49 -17.96 1.54
N ARG A 135 -7.82 -16.85 1.22
CA ARG A 135 -7.88 -16.19 -0.09
C ARG A 135 -6.95 -16.80 -1.12
N VAL A 136 -5.81 -17.32 -0.68
CA VAL A 136 -4.80 -17.94 -1.56
C VAL A 136 -4.89 -19.47 -1.49
N THR A 137 -6.07 -20.03 -1.24
CA THR A 137 -6.33 -21.47 -1.30
C THR A 137 -7.01 -21.83 -2.62
N PRO A 138 -6.53 -22.83 -3.39
CA PRO A 138 -5.34 -23.66 -3.12
C PRO A 138 -4.05 -22.82 -3.15
N ARG A 139 -3.07 -23.22 -2.32
CA ARG A 139 -1.81 -22.48 -2.18
C ARG A 139 -1.11 -22.30 -3.52
N PRO A 140 -0.75 -21.07 -3.91
CA PRO A 140 -0.04 -20.83 -5.16
C PRO A 140 1.39 -21.37 -5.09
N THR A 141 1.93 -21.74 -6.26
CA THR A 141 3.35 -22.13 -6.41
C THR A 141 4.28 -20.93 -6.35
N MET A 142 3.84 -19.78 -6.84
CA MET A 142 4.59 -18.53 -6.78
C MET A 142 3.69 -17.38 -6.35
N VAL A 143 4.15 -16.63 -5.35
CA VAL A 143 3.49 -15.42 -4.86
C VAL A 143 4.53 -14.36 -4.53
N ARG A 144 4.20 -13.10 -4.83
CA ARG A 144 4.91 -11.92 -4.33
C ARG A 144 4.07 -11.21 -3.30
N PHE A 145 4.73 -10.56 -2.35
CA PHE A 145 4.08 -9.71 -1.36
C PHE A 145 4.65 -8.29 -1.37
N GLY A 146 3.81 -7.34 -0.99
CA GLY A 146 4.20 -5.98 -0.63
C GLY A 146 3.61 -5.63 0.73
N VAL A 147 4.41 -5.02 1.60
CA VAL A 147 3.96 -4.50 2.89
C VAL A 147 4.10 -2.99 2.88
N ALA A 148 2.99 -2.26 2.97
CA ALA A 148 3.01 -0.82 3.15
C ALA A 148 2.74 -0.45 4.60
N HIS A 149 3.38 0.59 5.13
CA HIS A 149 3.13 1.06 6.49
C HIS A 149 3.15 2.57 6.61
N ALA A 150 2.40 3.10 7.57
CA ALA A 150 2.43 4.51 7.93
C ALA A 150 3.16 4.69 9.27
N GLU A 151 4.48 4.95 9.21
CA GLU A 151 5.34 5.08 10.42
C GLU A 151 5.24 3.91 11.42
N ALA A 152 4.96 2.70 10.94
CA ALA A 152 5.00 1.47 11.73
C ALA A 152 6.06 0.47 11.21
N PRO A 153 7.35 0.86 11.10
CA PRO A 153 8.38 0.01 10.49
C PRO A 153 8.54 -1.32 11.23
N GLU A 154 8.55 -1.33 12.56
CA GLU A 154 8.69 -2.57 13.35
C GLU A 154 7.54 -3.56 13.09
N MET A 155 6.31 -3.06 12.95
CA MET A 155 5.16 -3.90 12.61
C MET A 155 5.24 -4.40 11.17
N ALA A 156 5.67 -3.54 10.23
CA ALA A 156 5.85 -3.92 8.84
C ALA A 156 6.88 -5.05 8.68
N GLU A 157 7.99 -4.95 9.39
CA GLU A 157 9.04 -5.95 9.46
C GLU A 157 8.54 -7.25 10.08
N ARG A 158 7.76 -7.18 11.17
CA ARG A 158 7.11 -8.35 11.79
C ARG A 158 6.19 -9.06 10.80
N VAL A 159 5.39 -8.32 10.03
CA VAL A 159 4.50 -8.86 9.00
C VAL A 159 5.30 -9.48 7.85
N ARG A 160 6.31 -8.78 7.33
CA ARG A 160 7.20 -9.30 6.27
C ARG A 160 7.83 -10.64 6.68
N ASN A 161 8.40 -10.71 7.88
CA ASN A 161 9.05 -11.92 8.37
C ASN A 161 8.05 -13.08 8.48
N ALA A 162 6.82 -12.81 8.92
CA ALA A 162 5.78 -13.83 9.01
C ALA A 162 5.33 -14.32 7.63
N LEU A 163 5.21 -13.43 6.63
CA LEU A 163 4.90 -13.79 5.24
C LEU A 163 6.02 -14.63 4.61
N VAL A 164 7.28 -14.23 4.81
CA VAL A 164 8.45 -14.97 4.32
C VAL A 164 8.50 -16.37 4.91
N ALA A 165 8.25 -16.50 6.22
CA ALA A 165 8.22 -17.79 6.90
C ALA A 165 7.06 -18.69 6.42
N ALA A 166 5.89 -18.12 6.13
CA ALA A 166 4.70 -18.89 5.78
C ALA A 166 4.64 -19.31 4.30
N TYR A 167 5.17 -18.47 3.39
CA TYR A 167 4.95 -18.61 1.95
C TYR A 167 6.23 -18.72 1.11
N GLN A 168 7.41 -18.41 1.66
CA GLN A 168 8.68 -18.36 0.90
C GLN A 168 8.54 -17.64 -0.47
N PRO A 169 8.03 -16.39 -0.47
CA PRO A 169 7.67 -15.70 -1.70
C PRO A 169 8.88 -15.36 -2.56
N GLY A 170 8.67 -15.24 -3.88
CA GLY A 170 9.72 -14.82 -4.81
C GLY A 170 10.23 -13.40 -4.53
N GLU A 171 9.36 -12.52 -4.02
CA GLU A 171 9.72 -11.19 -3.52
C GLU A 171 8.77 -10.76 -2.39
N CYS A 172 9.31 -10.06 -1.39
CA CYS A 172 8.52 -9.43 -0.33
C CYS A 172 9.12 -8.08 0.05
N PHE A 173 8.64 -6.99 -0.56
CA PHE A 173 9.15 -5.65 -0.27
C PHE A 173 8.38 -4.95 0.85
N VAL A 174 9.03 -4.02 1.54
CA VAL A 174 8.43 -3.13 2.54
C VAL A 174 8.56 -1.70 2.05
N THR A 175 7.48 -0.92 2.13
CA THR A 175 7.44 0.47 1.69
C THR A 175 6.79 1.36 2.74
N LEU A 176 7.33 2.57 2.90
CA LEU A 176 6.69 3.62 3.68
C LEU A 176 5.58 4.24 2.82
N GLY A 177 4.35 4.24 3.33
CA GLY A 177 3.20 4.82 2.66
C GLY A 177 3.38 6.32 2.41
N THR A 178 2.96 6.77 1.23
CA THR A 178 2.96 8.20 0.89
C THR A 178 1.95 8.99 1.70
N GLY A 179 2.10 10.32 1.67
CA GLY A 179 1.16 11.24 2.28
C GLY A 179 -0.28 11.05 1.79
N VAL A 180 -0.46 10.54 0.57
CA VAL A 180 -1.78 10.29 -0.03
C VAL A 180 -2.53 9.21 0.75
N LEU A 181 -1.99 7.99 0.87
CA LEU A 181 -2.64 6.94 1.65
C LEU A 181 -2.63 7.27 3.14
N ALA A 182 -1.52 7.83 3.65
CA ALA A 182 -1.36 8.18 5.05
C ALA A 182 -2.38 9.22 5.55
N THR A 183 -2.83 10.14 4.70
CA THR A 183 -3.91 11.09 5.04
C THR A 183 -5.22 10.38 5.36
N HIS A 184 -5.46 9.23 4.70
CA HIS A 184 -6.67 8.43 4.86
C HIS A 184 -6.56 7.33 5.91
N VAL A 185 -5.35 6.90 6.31
CA VAL A 185 -5.17 5.80 7.30
C VAL A 185 -4.51 6.23 8.60
N GLY A 186 -3.82 7.36 8.61
CA GLY A 186 -3.10 7.85 9.78
C GLY A 186 -1.90 6.99 10.19
N PRO A 187 -1.07 7.50 11.12
CA PRO A 187 0.09 6.77 11.63
C PRO A 187 -0.28 5.46 12.34
N GLY A 188 0.58 4.47 12.26
CA GLY A 188 0.40 3.14 12.85
C GLY A 188 -0.35 2.14 11.96
N ALA A 189 -0.89 2.57 10.83
CA ALA A 189 -1.55 1.69 9.85
C ALA A 189 -0.53 0.89 9.03
N TRP A 190 -0.94 -0.28 8.55
CA TRP A 190 -0.18 -1.10 7.62
C TRP A 190 -1.12 -1.96 6.75
N ALA A 191 -0.63 -2.41 5.60
CA ALA A 191 -1.36 -3.22 4.65
C ALA A 191 -0.46 -4.29 4.04
N VAL A 192 -1.06 -5.40 3.64
CA VAL A 192 -0.42 -6.46 2.86
C VAL A 192 -1.08 -6.52 1.50
N PHE A 193 -0.26 -6.51 0.47
CA PHE A 193 -0.63 -6.74 -0.92
C PHE A 193 0.03 -8.03 -1.37
N TYR A 194 -0.62 -8.75 -2.27
CA TYR A 194 -0.07 -9.96 -2.85
C TYR A 194 -0.42 -10.08 -4.33
N GLN A 195 0.44 -10.76 -5.07
CA GLN A 195 0.22 -11.12 -6.46
C GLN A 195 0.61 -12.58 -6.64
N VAL A 196 -0.35 -13.39 -7.11
CA VAL A 196 -0.10 -14.77 -7.52
C VAL A 196 0.53 -14.76 -8.90
N GLU A 197 1.65 -15.46 -9.07
CA GLU A 197 2.41 -15.53 -10.33
C GLU A 197 2.40 -16.95 -10.92
N ASP A 198 1.46 -17.79 -10.50
CA ASP A 198 1.25 -19.08 -11.12
C ASP A 198 0.93 -18.85 -12.61
N GLY A 199 1.85 -19.29 -13.47
CA GLY A 199 1.60 -19.32 -14.91
C GLY A 199 0.41 -20.21 -15.22
N PRO A 200 -0.20 -20.10 -16.41
CA PRO A 200 -1.19 -21.08 -16.84
C PRO A 200 -0.56 -22.47 -16.73
N ALA A 201 -1.24 -23.39 -16.04
CA ALA A 201 -0.78 -24.77 -15.87
C ALA A 201 -0.58 -25.40 -17.26
N GLY A 202 0.68 -25.44 -17.73
CA GLY A 202 1.03 -25.92 -19.07
C GLY A 202 1.53 -24.82 -20.01
N GLY A 203 2.80 -24.43 -19.85
CA GLY A 203 3.48 -23.54 -20.79
C GLY A 203 5.00 -23.71 -20.70
N SER A 204 5.51 -24.82 -21.23
CA SER A 204 6.95 -25.07 -21.35
C SER A 204 7.63 -23.96 -22.15
N GLY A 205 8.65 -23.35 -21.53
CA GLY A 205 9.84 -22.79 -22.16
C GLY A 205 9.70 -22.11 -23.53
N ARG A 206 9.61 -20.78 -23.52
CA ARG A 206 10.20 -19.97 -24.58
C ARG A 206 11.37 -19.20 -23.99
N ARG A 207 12.53 -19.85 -23.92
CA ARG A 207 13.80 -19.13 -23.87
C ARG A 207 14.00 -18.59 -25.28
N ASP A 208 13.99 -17.28 -25.44
CA ASP A 208 14.51 -16.63 -26.64
C ASP A 208 15.97 -17.07 -26.80
N GLN A 209 16.21 -18.04 -27.68
CA GLN A 209 17.51 -18.23 -28.28
C GLN A 209 17.62 -17.21 -29.42
N GLY A 210 18.73 -16.50 -29.42
CA GLY A 210 18.97 -15.34 -30.28
C GLY A 210 18.81 -15.65 -31.76
N THR A 211 18.27 -14.67 -32.48
CA THR A 211 18.43 -14.59 -33.92
C THR A 211 19.67 -13.76 -34.21
N THR A 212 20.77 -14.45 -34.44
CA THR A 212 21.83 -13.97 -35.33
C THR A 212 21.34 -14.21 -36.74
N GLN A 213 21.16 -13.13 -37.52
CA GLN A 213 21.56 -13.03 -38.93
C GLN A 213 21.49 -11.56 -39.35
#